data_AF-A0A3Q3X5S1-F1
#
_entry.id   AF-A0A3Q3X5S1-F1
#
_cell.length_a   1.000
_cell.length_b   1.000
_cell.length_c   1.000
_cell.angle_alpha   90.00
_cell.angle_beta   90.00
_cell.angle_gamma   90.00
#
_symmetry.space_group_name_H-M   'P 1'
#
loop_
_entity.id
_entity.type
_entity.pdbx_description
1 polymer ?
#
loop_
_entity_poly.entity_id
_entity_poly.type
_entity_poly.pdbx_seq_one_letter_code
_entity_poly.pdbx_strand_id
1 'polypeptide(L)'
;MESKATANDKFFIVIRGKSRKGFCRGCIGRVEAETRRGEVMGLLYSIGSPKSGGIVRTEDTYPLTRHQAQLLLFVSSTSRRLELLCNPQLFSAICELSQDDLVVVKHKKGHLPGLVKNLMQIGRKESKDDLHMLGFEVEFVLSRKVVTRINSMPTIGSCAQQLSEKHTEEMVIHSKSSSTSHEPLEVGSIVEVVSNSGITVYGVVQWLGVPTGKTNEWAGVELDFEVNGCTDGKYGSQRYFTCKGNRALFVPVTKCSPDSRFFNSTSGSENLKSITPPPPPFEDSEENAPPILESEVLTLLVGRMKGIQGHINSCYLDASLFQGFVPAESVMNFRKQLGCDTFRTEEKPEEFLTVLFQKVLCMEPLLKLSKGEMSQGAYTFQIFLEKEQMGQMPTVQQLLDTSCLSGDLKFEEMPSCLMVQMPRFGNKYKMFSHIIPSTELDITDLLYNPRECFICGHLAELECLQCLPDRRLQPGRIKQYCSLCSTQVHSHPSRQGHSPKTLSVPGNLPVDTPVPRHKMDLFAVLCIQTSHYVCFVKYGPNPHSWLFFDSMADRCDDQHGYSIPEIQACPELGDFLSQPEEDLACANPTQAPELVRRLLCDSYMFL
;
A
#
# COMPACT_ATOMS: atom_id res chain seq x y z
N MET A 1 35.89 13.60 -14.20
CA MET A 1 36.02 14.44 -15.41
C MET A 1 34.77 14.20 -16.24
N GLU A 2 33.70 14.92 -15.92
CA GLU A 2 32.40 14.77 -16.58
C GLU A 2 32.44 15.34 -17.99
N SER A 3 32.08 14.54 -19.00
CA SER A 3 32.05 14.97 -20.39
C SER A 3 30.70 15.58 -20.73
N LYS A 4 30.73 16.87 -21.11
CA LYS A 4 29.63 17.69 -21.65
C LYS A 4 28.65 16.90 -22.53
N ALA A 5 27.38 16.91 -22.14
CA ALA A 5 26.25 16.49 -22.96
C ALA A 5 26.19 17.27 -24.27
N THR A 6 26.26 16.57 -25.41
CA THR A 6 25.90 17.12 -26.73
C THR A 6 24.38 17.22 -26.81
N ALA A 7 23.84 18.40 -26.50
CA ALA A 7 22.46 18.76 -26.76
C ALA A 7 22.19 18.80 -28.28
N ASN A 8 21.16 18.08 -28.74
CA ASN A 8 20.53 18.07 -30.08
C ASN A 8 20.70 16.85 -30.99
N ASP A 9 20.97 15.64 -30.48
CA ASP A 9 20.71 14.43 -31.28
C ASP A 9 19.19 14.16 -31.34
N LYS A 10 18.53 14.45 -32.48
CA LYS A 10 17.14 14.05 -32.75
C LYS A 10 17.10 12.64 -33.35
N PHE A 11 16.25 11.76 -32.83
CA PHE A 11 16.07 10.39 -33.37
C PHE A 11 14.67 10.22 -33.97
N PHE A 12 14.53 9.24 -34.86
CA PHE A 12 13.26 8.91 -35.49
C PHE A 12 13.15 7.42 -35.79
N ILE A 13 11.92 6.95 -35.98
CA ILE A 13 11.60 5.63 -36.54
C ILE A 13 10.69 5.78 -37.75
N VAL A 14 10.92 4.95 -38.76
CA VAL A 14 10.17 5.00 -40.01
C VAL A 14 8.86 4.22 -39.86
N ILE A 15 7.73 4.92 -39.88
CA ILE A 15 6.40 4.32 -39.72
C ILE A 15 5.80 3.86 -41.06
N ARG A 16 6.22 4.48 -42.16
CA ARG A 16 5.80 4.19 -43.54
C ARG A 16 7.03 4.18 -44.45
N GLY A 17 7.31 3.10 -45.19
CA GLY A 17 8.55 2.97 -45.97
C GLY A 17 8.37 2.24 -47.30
N LYS A 18 9.13 2.62 -48.33
CA LYS A 18 9.12 2.00 -49.67
C LYS A 18 10.33 1.06 -49.85
N SER A 19 10.06 -0.22 -50.13
CA SER A 19 11.02 -1.35 -50.13
C SER A 19 12.18 -1.30 -51.15
N ARG A 20 12.31 -0.29 -52.02
CA ARG A 20 13.24 -0.38 -53.17
C ARG A 20 14.39 0.62 -53.22
N LYS A 21 14.32 1.81 -52.57
CA LYS A 21 15.43 2.80 -52.50
C LYS A 21 15.29 3.79 -51.32
N GLY A 22 14.94 3.31 -50.13
CA GLY A 22 14.74 4.16 -48.97
C GLY A 22 14.75 3.38 -47.67
N PHE A 23 14.52 4.07 -46.56
CA PHE A 23 14.46 3.42 -45.25
C PHE A 23 13.28 2.45 -45.15
N CYS A 24 13.55 1.26 -44.63
CA CYS A 24 12.52 0.27 -44.40
C CYS A 24 11.66 0.66 -43.19
N ARG A 25 10.39 0.25 -43.24
CA ARG A 25 9.45 0.42 -42.12
C ARG A 25 9.99 -0.26 -40.86
N GLY A 26 10.03 0.48 -39.75
CA GLY A 26 10.56 0.05 -38.44
C GLY A 26 12.07 0.27 -38.23
N CYS A 27 12.75 0.89 -39.20
CA CYS A 27 14.14 1.33 -39.05
C CYS A 27 14.24 2.58 -38.16
N ILE A 28 15.27 2.64 -37.31
CA ILE A 28 15.55 3.75 -36.40
C ILE A 28 16.76 4.50 -36.92
N GLY A 29 16.71 5.84 -36.92
CA GLY A 29 17.81 6.69 -37.36
C GLY A 29 18.00 7.93 -36.51
N ARG A 30 19.18 8.54 -36.63
CA ARG A 30 19.50 9.88 -36.12
C ARG A 30 19.36 10.89 -37.25
N VAL A 31 18.73 12.03 -36.98
CA VAL A 31 18.61 13.14 -37.94
C VAL A 31 19.98 13.81 -38.09
N GLU A 32 20.47 13.90 -39.32
CA GLU A 32 21.70 14.64 -39.64
C GLU A 32 21.38 16.01 -40.24
N ALA A 33 20.32 16.10 -41.05
CA ALA A 33 19.82 17.37 -41.59
C ALA A 33 18.34 17.25 -42.02
N GLU A 34 17.63 18.37 -41.97
CA GLU A 34 16.24 18.50 -42.45
C GLU A 34 16.22 19.41 -43.69
N THR A 35 15.57 18.98 -44.77
CA THR A 35 15.42 19.79 -45.98
C THR A 35 14.16 20.66 -45.89
N ARG A 36 14.17 21.83 -46.53
CA ARG A 36 13.00 22.74 -46.60
C ARG A 36 11.78 22.13 -47.33
N ARG A 37 11.91 20.93 -47.89
CA ARG A 37 10.86 20.18 -48.60
C ARG A 37 10.20 19.10 -47.74
N GLY A 38 10.47 19.07 -46.43
CA GLY A 38 9.87 18.08 -45.51
C GLY A 38 10.51 16.70 -45.60
N GLU A 39 11.80 16.63 -45.94
CA GLU A 39 12.58 15.40 -45.96
C GLU A 39 13.68 15.45 -44.89
N VAL A 40 13.88 14.33 -44.22
CA VAL A 40 14.88 14.11 -43.18
C VAL A 40 15.99 13.25 -43.78
N MET A 41 17.21 13.79 -43.78
CA MET A 41 18.42 13.00 -43.99
C MET A 41 18.83 12.40 -42.66
N GLY A 42 18.98 11.08 -42.61
CA GLY A 42 19.29 10.40 -41.36
C GLY A 42 20.26 9.24 -41.52
N LEU A 43 20.97 8.95 -40.43
CA LEU A 43 21.86 7.81 -40.31
C LEU A 43 21.13 6.66 -39.63
N LEU A 44 20.95 5.53 -40.32
CA LEU A 44 20.26 4.38 -39.77
C LEU A 44 21.13 3.54 -38.85
N TYR A 45 20.55 3.13 -37.72
CA TYR A 45 21.15 2.19 -36.79
C TYR A 45 20.63 0.77 -37.01
N SER A 46 21.54 -0.18 -37.00
CA SER A 46 21.23 -1.60 -36.98
C SER A 46 22.10 -2.28 -35.95
N ILE A 47 21.47 -2.76 -34.87
CA ILE A 47 22.14 -3.35 -33.71
C ILE A 47 23.13 -2.34 -33.09
N GLY A 48 22.72 -1.07 -32.98
CA GLY A 48 23.49 0.00 -32.34
C GLY A 48 24.61 0.64 -33.17
N SER A 49 24.98 0.05 -34.31
CA SER A 49 25.97 0.62 -35.23
C SER A 49 25.33 1.33 -36.44
N PRO A 50 25.91 2.43 -36.92
CA PRO A 50 25.44 3.11 -38.13
C PRO A 50 25.73 2.26 -39.39
N LYS A 51 24.73 2.07 -40.26
CA LYS A 51 24.88 1.23 -41.48
C LYS A 51 24.81 1.99 -42.79
N SER A 52 23.92 2.95 -42.91
CA SER A 52 23.70 3.67 -44.17
C SER A 52 22.94 4.96 -43.93
N GLY A 53 23.41 6.05 -44.53
CA GLY A 53 22.65 7.29 -44.66
C GLY A 53 21.57 7.18 -45.73
N GLY A 54 20.49 7.92 -45.58
CA GLY A 54 19.43 8.00 -46.58
C GLY A 54 18.44 9.12 -46.29
N ILE A 55 17.37 9.19 -47.10
CA ILE A 55 16.36 10.25 -47.03
C ILE A 55 14.99 9.62 -46.82
N VAL A 56 14.20 10.21 -45.93
CA VAL A 56 12.79 9.84 -45.69
C VAL A 56 11.96 11.10 -45.48
N ARG A 57 10.69 11.07 -45.86
CA ARG A 57 9.80 12.21 -45.60
C ARG A 57 9.48 12.30 -44.10
N THR A 58 9.39 13.51 -43.57
CA THR A 58 9.04 13.74 -42.16
C THR A 58 7.66 13.14 -41.81
N GLU A 59 6.71 13.16 -42.75
CA GLU A 59 5.37 12.56 -42.58
C GLU A 59 5.37 11.03 -42.45
N ASP A 60 6.45 10.39 -42.88
CA ASP A 60 6.64 8.95 -42.86
C ASP A 60 7.47 8.48 -41.65
N THR A 61 7.82 9.41 -40.74
CA THR A 61 8.58 9.13 -39.51
C THR A 61 7.81 9.50 -38.25
N TYR A 62 8.23 8.89 -37.13
CA TYR A 62 7.79 9.26 -35.80
C TYR A 62 9.03 9.69 -34.98
N PRO A 63 9.00 10.87 -34.31
CA PRO A 63 10.13 11.36 -33.54
C PRO A 63 10.33 10.51 -32.27
N LEU A 64 11.58 10.24 -31.93
CA LEU A 64 11.97 9.49 -30.74
C LEU A 64 12.94 10.29 -29.88
N THR A 65 12.85 10.12 -28.57
CA THR A 65 13.94 10.52 -27.67
C THR A 65 15.12 9.56 -27.83
N ARG A 66 16.31 9.98 -27.37
CA ARG A 66 17.49 9.09 -27.35
C ARG A 66 17.18 7.79 -26.61
N HIS A 67 16.61 7.88 -25.41
CA HIS A 67 16.24 6.72 -24.58
C HIS A 67 15.29 5.75 -25.31
N GLN A 68 14.23 6.27 -25.94
CA GLN A 68 13.29 5.48 -26.72
C GLN A 68 13.96 4.76 -27.90
N ALA A 69 14.85 5.47 -28.63
CA ALA A 69 15.61 4.88 -29.73
C ALA A 69 16.53 3.75 -29.24
N GLN A 70 17.20 3.94 -28.10
CA GLN A 70 18.08 2.93 -27.50
C GLN A 70 17.34 1.66 -27.05
N LEU A 71 16.16 1.80 -26.45
CA LEU A 71 15.30 0.68 -26.05
C LEU A 71 14.75 -0.07 -27.26
N LEU A 72 14.22 0.64 -28.26
CA LEU A 72 13.67 0.01 -29.46
C LEU A 72 14.72 -0.70 -30.32
N LEU A 73 15.98 -0.25 -30.28
CA LEU A 73 17.08 -0.91 -31.00
C LEU A 73 17.35 -2.33 -30.51
N PHE A 74 17.13 -2.60 -29.21
CA PHE A 74 17.25 -3.95 -28.65
C PHE A 74 16.20 -4.92 -29.23
N VAL A 75 15.04 -4.43 -29.64
CA VAL A 75 14.01 -5.23 -30.32
C VAL A 75 14.49 -5.54 -31.74
N SER A 76 14.84 -6.80 -32.02
CA SER A 76 15.43 -7.18 -33.31
C SER A 76 14.46 -7.10 -34.50
N SER A 77 13.16 -7.31 -34.27
CA SER A 77 12.13 -7.26 -35.31
C SER A 77 11.64 -5.83 -35.56
N THR A 78 11.77 -5.35 -36.80
CA THR A 78 11.29 -4.02 -37.22
C THR A 78 9.77 -3.87 -37.09
N SER A 79 9.01 -4.94 -37.33
CA SER A 79 7.55 -4.94 -37.15
C SER A 79 7.17 -4.79 -35.68
N ARG A 80 7.84 -5.51 -34.77
CA ARG A 80 7.55 -5.45 -33.32
C ARG A 80 7.88 -4.08 -32.71
N ARG A 81 8.89 -3.38 -33.23
CA ARG A 81 9.18 -1.99 -32.82
C ARG A 81 8.00 -1.06 -33.07
N LEU A 82 7.31 -1.24 -34.20
CA LEU A 82 6.15 -0.43 -34.55
C LEU A 82 4.91 -0.84 -33.77
N GLU A 83 4.72 -2.13 -33.51
CA GLU A 83 3.65 -2.62 -32.62
C GLU A 83 3.73 -1.99 -31.23
N LEU A 84 4.94 -1.86 -30.66
CA LEU A 84 5.15 -1.18 -29.38
C LEU A 84 4.71 0.29 -29.42
N LEU A 85 5.02 1.00 -30.51
CA LEU A 85 4.61 2.40 -30.68
C LEU A 85 3.11 2.58 -30.93
N CYS A 86 2.43 1.56 -31.48
CA CYS A 86 0.98 1.56 -31.60
C CYS A 86 0.26 1.43 -30.25
N ASN A 87 0.97 1.02 -29.19
CA ASN A 87 0.47 1.03 -27.82
C ASN A 87 1.23 2.09 -26.98
N PRO A 88 0.83 3.38 -27.07
CA PRO A 88 1.57 4.47 -26.45
C PRO A 88 1.63 4.36 -24.92
N GLN A 89 0.60 3.78 -24.29
CA GLN A 89 0.55 3.58 -22.85
C GLN A 89 1.59 2.56 -22.39
N LEU A 90 1.63 1.39 -23.03
CA LEU A 90 2.62 0.34 -22.72
C LEU A 90 4.04 0.84 -22.97
N PHE A 91 4.29 1.50 -24.09
CA PHE A 91 5.63 1.96 -24.42
C PHE A 91 6.10 3.09 -23.49
N SER A 92 5.22 3.99 -23.06
CA SER A 92 5.53 4.99 -22.03
C SER A 92 5.90 4.33 -20.70
N ALA A 93 5.12 3.33 -20.26
CA ALA A 93 5.41 2.59 -19.04
C ALA A 93 6.78 1.88 -19.10
N ILE A 94 7.11 1.25 -20.24
CA ILE A 94 8.43 0.62 -20.45
C ILE A 94 9.57 1.65 -20.35
N CYS A 95 9.36 2.88 -20.86
CA CYS A 95 10.38 3.93 -20.81
C CYS A 95 10.65 4.43 -19.39
N GLU A 96 9.67 4.31 -18.50
CA GLU A 96 9.71 4.77 -17.10
C GLU A 96 10.17 3.68 -16.12
N LEU A 97 10.41 2.44 -16.58
CA LEU A 97 10.85 1.34 -15.72
C LEU A 97 12.19 1.64 -15.03
N SER A 98 12.21 1.33 -13.75
CA SER A 98 13.30 1.53 -12.80
C SER A 98 13.70 0.21 -12.14
N GLN A 99 14.78 0.24 -11.37
CA GLN A 99 15.24 -0.94 -10.62
C GLN A 99 14.18 -1.35 -9.59
N ASP A 100 14.02 -2.66 -9.45
CA ASP A 100 13.04 -3.38 -8.62
C ASP A 100 11.56 -3.22 -9.03
N ASP A 101 11.29 -2.63 -10.20
CA ASP A 101 9.94 -2.66 -10.77
C ASP A 101 9.50 -4.08 -11.15
N LEU A 102 8.27 -4.42 -10.77
CA LEU A 102 7.66 -5.70 -11.11
C LEU A 102 7.07 -5.65 -12.52
N VAL A 103 7.55 -6.56 -13.37
CA VAL A 103 7.14 -6.68 -14.77
C VAL A 103 6.67 -8.10 -15.07
N VAL A 104 5.70 -8.24 -15.97
CA VAL A 104 5.29 -9.53 -16.51
C VAL A 104 5.91 -9.70 -17.88
N VAL A 105 6.81 -10.66 -18.01
CA VAL A 105 7.57 -10.90 -19.25
C VAL A 105 7.12 -12.20 -19.89
N LYS A 106 6.82 -12.14 -21.18
CA LYS A 106 6.56 -13.33 -21.99
C LYS A 106 7.86 -14.12 -22.17
N HIS A 107 7.97 -15.27 -21.51
CA HIS A 107 9.13 -16.14 -21.57
C HIS A 107 8.71 -17.57 -21.94
N LYS A 108 9.26 -18.10 -23.04
CA LYS A 108 8.88 -19.39 -23.63
C LYS A 108 7.37 -19.46 -23.96
N LYS A 109 6.62 -20.36 -23.32
CA LYS A 109 5.18 -20.61 -23.56
C LYS A 109 4.25 -19.91 -22.57
N GLY A 110 4.77 -19.03 -21.71
CA GLY A 110 3.96 -18.37 -20.68
C GLY A 110 4.41 -16.95 -20.37
N HIS A 111 3.67 -16.31 -19.46
CA HIS A 111 3.98 -15.01 -18.88
C HIS A 111 4.52 -15.24 -17.48
N LEU A 112 5.68 -14.69 -17.17
CA LEU A 112 6.33 -14.85 -15.87
C LEU A 112 6.52 -13.48 -15.21
N PRO A 113 6.20 -13.34 -13.91
CA PRO A 113 6.59 -12.17 -13.16
C PRO A 113 8.12 -12.14 -13.00
N GLY A 114 8.69 -10.95 -13.10
CA GLY A 114 10.11 -10.71 -12.91
C GLY A 114 10.32 -9.32 -12.34
N LEU A 115 11.40 -9.16 -11.59
CA LEU A 115 11.82 -7.86 -11.08
C LEU A 115 12.90 -7.30 -12.01
N VAL A 116 12.76 -6.04 -12.42
CA VAL A 116 13.80 -5.34 -13.15
C VAL A 116 14.98 -5.16 -12.21
N LYS A 117 16.13 -5.76 -12.51
CA LYS A 117 17.33 -5.59 -11.68
C LYS A 117 18.18 -4.42 -12.12
N ASN A 118 18.35 -4.27 -13.43
CA ASN A 118 19.17 -3.21 -13.99
C ASN A 118 18.69 -2.81 -15.38
N LEU A 119 18.95 -1.56 -15.75
CA LEU A 119 18.95 -1.12 -17.13
C LEU A 119 20.35 -1.37 -17.71
N MET A 120 20.47 -2.39 -18.56
CA MET A 120 21.74 -2.80 -19.17
C MET A 120 22.01 -2.05 -20.47
N GLN A 121 23.26 -1.61 -20.64
CA GLN A 121 23.79 -1.20 -21.94
C GLN A 121 24.32 -2.44 -22.67
N ILE A 122 23.82 -2.67 -23.88
CA ILE A 122 24.10 -3.88 -24.68
C ILE A 122 24.76 -3.47 -26.00
N GLY A 123 25.94 -4.03 -26.27
CA GLY A 123 26.73 -3.79 -27.48
C GLY A 123 28.18 -3.39 -27.19
N ARG A 124 29.08 -3.57 -28.17
CA ARG A 124 30.46 -3.09 -28.08
C ARG A 124 30.52 -1.62 -28.51
N LYS A 125 31.11 -0.77 -27.66
CA LYS A 125 31.39 0.63 -27.98
C LYS A 125 32.67 0.66 -28.82
N GLU A 126 32.54 0.77 -30.13
CA GLU A 126 33.71 0.82 -31.03
C GLU A 126 33.88 2.22 -31.66
N SER A 127 32.86 3.08 -31.66
CA SER A 127 32.97 4.47 -32.15
C SER A 127 32.17 5.52 -31.33
N LYS A 128 32.46 6.81 -31.56
CA LYS A 128 31.73 7.95 -30.95
C LYS A 128 30.31 8.13 -31.52
N ASP A 129 30.03 7.53 -32.68
CA ASP A 129 28.75 7.63 -33.38
C ASP A 129 27.80 6.45 -33.11
N ASP A 130 28.24 5.46 -32.34
CA ASP A 130 27.43 4.30 -31.97
C ASP A 130 26.35 4.68 -30.94
N LEU A 131 25.15 4.15 -31.13
CA LEU A 131 24.04 4.31 -30.18
C LEU A 131 23.90 3.03 -29.37
N HIS A 132 24.24 3.09 -28.07
CA HIS A 132 24.12 1.94 -27.17
C HIS A 132 22.69 1.43 -27.11
N MET A 133 22.49 0.13 -27.27
CA MET A 133 21.17 -0.48 -27.05
C MET A 133 20.93 -0.58 -25.55
N LEU A 134 19.69 -0.35 -25.14
CA LEU A 134 19.26 -0.53 -23.76
C LEU A 134 18.32 -1.72 -23.65
N GLY A 135 18.52 -2.54 -22.64
CA GLY A 135 17.64 -3.65 -22.30
C GLY A 135 17.52 -3.78 -20.80
N PHE A 136 16.45 -4.40 -20.33
CA PHE A 136 16.25 -4.65 -18.91
C PHE A 136 16.80 -6.02 -18.54
N GLU A 137 17.65 -6.08 -17.53
CA GLU A 137 17.92 -7.32 -16.81
C GLU A 137 16.72 -7.61 -15.92
N VAL A 138 16.06 -8.74 -16.14
CA VAL A 138 14.89 -9.14 -15.37
C VAL A 138 15.20 -10.44 -14.64
N GLU A 139 15.16 -10.37 -13.31
CA GLU A 139 15.24 -11.55 -12.46
C GLU A 139 13.84 -12.15 -12.35
N PHE A 140 13.62 -13.30 -13.00
CA PHE A 140 12.34 -14.00 -12.90
C PHE A 140 12.07 -14.39 -11.45
N VAL A 141 10.89 -14.03 -10.98
CA VAL A 141 10.38 -14.47 -9.68
C VAL A 141 9.94 -15.93 -9.87
N LEU A 142 10.91 -16.85 -9.86
CA LEU A 142 10.60 -18.26 -9.66
C LEU A 142 10.08 -18.38 -8.23
N SER A 143 8.88 -18.93 -8.05
CA SER A 143 8.19 -19.14 -6.76
C SER A 143 8.96 -20.00 -5.75
N ARG A 144 10.26 -20.25 -5.97
CA ARG A 144 11.17 -21.00 -5.09
C ARG A 144 12.34 -20.18 -4.53
N LYS A 145 12.57 -18.93 -4.93
CA LYS A 145 13.79 -18.18 -4.50
C LYS A 145 13.59 -16.79 -3.90
N VAL A 146 12.37 -16.36 -3.61
CA VAL A 146 12.14 -15.12 -2.84
C VAL A 146 12.65 -15.21 -1.38
N VAL A 147 13.19 -16.36 -0.94
CA VAL A 147 13.73 -16.56 0.42
C VAL A 147 15.25 -16.87 0.48
N THR A 148 16.08 -16.55 -0.52
CA THR A 148 17.54 -16.88 -0.43
C THR A 148 18.56 -15.79 -0.78
N ARG A 149 18.20 -14.49 -0.76
CA ARG A 149 19.19 -13.40 -0.91
C ARG A 149 19.48 -12.54 0.33
N ILE A 150 19.15 -13.01 1.53
CA ILE A 150 19.66 -12.38 2.77
C ILE A 150 20.89 -13.12 3.35
N ASN A 151 21.28 -14.29 2.85
CA ASN A 151 22.46 -14.99 3.39
C ASN A 151 23.67 -14.96 2.44
N SER A 152 24.51 -13.94 2.62
CA SER A 152 25.97 -13.88 2.37
C SER A 152 26.45 -12.56 2.98
N MET A 153 27.21 -12.42 4.08
CA MET A 153 28.15 -13.22 4.90
C MET A 153 28.31 -12.51 6.30
N PRO A 154 29.19 -12.95 7.23
CA PRO A 154 29.75 -14.26 7.50
C PRO A 154 29.28 -14.84 8.85
N THR A 155 29.42 -16.16 8.98
CA THR A 155 29.35 -16.93 10.22
C THR A 155 30.44 -16.53 11.21
N ILE A 156 30.06 -16.29 12.47
CA ILE A 156 30.92 -16.53 13.64
C ILE A 156 30.14 -17.47 14.57
N GLY A 157 30.79 -18.58 14.90
CA GLY A 157 30.17 -19.73 15.55
C GLY A 157 29.87 -19.55 17.03
N SER A 158 29.00 -20.46 17.49
CA SER A 158 28.90 -21.01 18.84
C SER A 158 30.12 -20.77 19.73
N CYS A 159 29.90 -20.17 20.91
CA CYS A 159 30.20 -20.87 22.16
C CYS A 159 29.53 -20.18 23.36
N ALA A 160 28.79 -20.97 24.12
CA ALA A 160 28.47 -20.67 25.51
C ALA A 160 29.68 -21.01 26.41
N GLN A 161 29.62 -20.47 27.63
CA GLN A 161 30.40 -20.79 28.84
C GLN A 161 31.73 -20.05 29.09
N GLN A 162 31.67 -19.27 30.18
CA GLN A 162 32.61 -19.14 31.30
C GLN A 162 34.11 -19.02 30.98
N LEU A 163 34.73 -17.93 31.43
CA LEU A 163 35.64 -17.91 32.59
C LEU A 163 36.22 -16.51 32.81
N SER A 164 36.55 -16.28 34.08
CA SER A 164 37.11 -15.10 34.73
C SER A 164 38.38 -14.53 34.08
N GLU A 165 38.59 -13.21 34.21
CA GLU A 165 39.58 -12.64 35.14
C GLU A 165 39.65 -11.10 35.08
N LYS A 166 40.10 -10.55 36.20
CA LYS A 166 40.13 -9.15 36.63
C LYS A 166 41.05 -8.27 35.77
N HIS A 167 40.74 -6.97 35.70
CA HIS A 167 41.73 -5.96 36.10
C HIS A 167 41.04 -4.68 36.59
N THR A 168 41.47 -4.29 37.78
CA THR A 168 41.09 -3.14 38.61
C THR A 168 41.69 -1.85 38.05
N GLU A 169 40.99 -0.72 38.16
CA GLU A 169 41.61 0.56 38.54
C GLU A 169 40.56 1.57 39.06
N GLU A 170 40.97 2.30 40.09
CA GLU A 170 40.14 2.98 41.08
C GLU A 170 39.71 4.42 40.74
N MET A 171 38.69 4.82 41.50
CA MET A 171 37.98 6.08 41.69
C MET A 171 38.82 7.38 41.65
N VAL A 172 38.19 8.46 41.14
CA VAL A 172 38.25 9.78 41.81
C VAL A 172 36.88 10.48 41.71
N ILE A 173 36.25 10.69 42.86
CA ILE A 173 35.06 11.54 43.05
C ILE A 173 35.54 12.98 43.24
N HIS A 174 34.97 13.93 42.49
CA HIS A 174 34.98 15.35 42.86
C HIS A 174 33.57 15.92 42.72
N SER A 175 32.99 16.24 43.88
CA SER A 175 31.76 17.03 44.05
C SER A 175 32.01 18.52 43.80
N LYS A 176 31.15 19.21 43.03
CA LYS A 176 30.51 20.49 43.41
C LYS A 176 29.63 21.12 42.30
N SER A 177 28.35 21.25 42.63
CA SER A 177 27.40 22.35 42.38
C SER A 177 27.46 23.16 41.07
N SER A 178 26.37 23.12 40.29
CA SER A 178 25.94 24.27 39.48
C SER A 178 24.40 24.33 39.36
N SER A 179 23.94 25.57 39.41
CA SER A 179 22.57 26.09 39.52
C SER A 179 21.69 25.85 38.28
N THR A 180 20.43 25.49 38.50
CA THR A 180 19.35 25.40 37.50
C THR A 180 19.02 26.78 36.91
N SER A 181 19.27 26.98 35.62
CA SER A 181 18.70 28.07 34.82
C SER A 181 17.38 27.59 34.19
N HIS A 182 16.23 27.98 34.75
CA HIS A 182 14.95 27.89 34.05
C HIS A 182 14.85 29.07 33.07
N GLU A 183 14.54 28.81 31.80
CA GLU A 183 14.14 29.87 30.88
C GLU A 183 12.81 30.49 31.31
N PRO A 184 12.65 31.82 31.21
CA PRO A 184 11.42 32.51 31.61
C PRO A 184 10.28 32.26 30.60
N LEU A 185 9.07 31.99 31.12
CA LEU A 185 7.85 31.84 30.32
C LEU A 185 7.41 33.18 29.71
N GLU A 186 6.95 33.16 28.46
CA GLU A 186 6.46 34.33 27.74
C GLU A 186 5.05 34.12 27.15
N VAL A 187 4.41 35.20 26.69
CA VAL A 187 3.11 35.10 26.00
C VAL A 187 3.32 34.38 24.67
N GLY A 188 2.56 33.30 24.44
CA GLY A 188 2.73 32.36 23.34
C GLY A 188 3.44 31.07 23.75
N SER A 189 4.04 30.99 24.96
CA SER A 189 4.62 29.75 25.47
C SER A 189 3.54 28.68 25.64
N ILE A 190 3.82 27.47 25.16
CA ILE A 190 2.99 26.28 25.40
C ILE A 190 3.37 25.74 26.77
N VAL A 191 2.38 25.62 27.63
CA VAL A 191 2.59 25.27 29.04
C VAL A 191 1.70 24.12 29.45
N GLU A 192 2.26 23.27 30.30
CA GLU A 192 1.49 22.34 31.10
C GLU A 192 1.24 22.94 32.49
N VAL A 193 0.01 22.78 32.97
CA VAL A 193 -0.44 23.28 34.27
C VAL A 193 -0.96 22.11 35.08
N VAL A 194 -0.29 21.82 36.20
CA VAL A 194 -0.68 20.74 37.09
C VAL A 194 -1.63 21.26 38.17
N SER A 195 -2.84 20.70 38.21
CA SER A 195 -3.83 20.97 39.27
C SER A 195 -3.37 20.42 40.62
N ASN A 196 -3.91 20.96 41.71
CA ASN A 196 -3.66 20.45 43.06
C ASN A 196 -4.15 18.99 43.26
N SER A 197 -4.99 18.48 42.36
CA SER A 197 -5.47 17.09 42.34
C SER A 197 -4.59 16.15 41.50
N GLY A 198 -3.46 16.62 40.97
CA GLY A 198 -2.53 15.83 40.14
C GLY A 198 -2.95 15.69 38.66
N ILE A 199 -4.02 16.37 38.24
CA ILE A 199 -4.46 16.39 36.83
C ILE A 199 -3.70 17.49 36.08
N THR A 200 -3.03 17.12 34.99
CA THR A 200 -2.31 18.06 34.11
C THR A 200 -3.19 18.51 32.96
N VAL A 201 -3.25 19.82 32.73
CA VAL A 201 -3.95 20.42 31.58
C VAL A 201 -2.96 21.23 30.75
N TYR A 202 -3.19 21.26 29.44
CA TYR A 202 -2.30 21.91 28.48
C TYR A 202 -2.98 23.13 27.86
N GLY A 203 -2.17 24.13 27.54
CA GLY A 203 -2.66 25.30 26.84
C GLY A 203 -1.55 26.30 26.53
N VAL A 204 -1.95 27.42 25.93
CA VAL A 204 -1.05 28.47 25.48
C VAL A 204 -1.18 29.68 26.40
N VAL A 205 -0.06 30.22 26.85
CA VAL A 205 -0.04 31.48 27.63
C VAL A 205 -0.51 32.62 26.73
N GLN A 206 -1.72 33.12 26.94
CA GLN A 206 -2.28 34.28 26.22
C GLN A 206 -2.04 35.59 26.97
N TRP A 207 -1.68 35.53 28.24
CA TRP A 207 -1.43 36.71 29.06
C TRP A 207 -0.49 36.40 30.23
N LEU A 208 0.40 37.34 30.57
CA LEU A 208 1.25 37.30 31.76
C LEU A 208 1.16 38.64 32.49
N GLY A 209 1.06 38.59 33.82
CA GLY A 209 1.11 39.79 34.65
C GLY A 209 0.46 39.58 36.01
N VAL A 210 0.21 40.66 36.74
CA VAL A 210 -0.42 40.62 38.07
C VAL A 210 -1.90 41.03 37.95
N PRO A 211 -2.88 40.11 38.10
CA PRO A 211 -4.29 40.45 38.04
C PRO A 211 -4.70 41.40 39.16
N THR A 212 -5.79 42.14 38.96
CA THR A 212 -6.28 43.10 39.96
C THR A 212 -6.64 42.37 41.27
N GLY A 213 -5.95 42.71 42.36
CA GLY A 213 -6.13 42.07 43.67
C GLY A 213 -5.18 40.90 43.97
N LYS A 214 -4.17 40.65 43.14
CA LYS A 214 -3.09 39.69 43.40
C LYS A 214 -1.75 40.41 43.61
N THR A 215 -0.80 39.74 44.25
CA THR A 215 0.54 40.28 44.58
C THR A 215 1.66 39.66 43.74
N ASN A 216 1.40 38.53 43.08
CA ASN A 216 2.38 37.74 42.35
C ASN A 216 1.98 37.64 40.87
N GLU A 217 2.89 37.23 40.00
CA GLU A 217 2.68 37.07 38.57
C GLU A 217 1.87 35.80 38.23
N TRP A 218 0.90 35.95 37.33
CA TRP A 218 -0.02 34.93 36.87
C TRP A 218 0.00 34.83 35.35
N ALA A 219 -0.24 33.62 34.86
CA ALA A 219 -0.50 33.33 33.47
C ALA A 219 -2.00 33.17 33.23
N GLY A 220 -2.51 33.84 32.21
CA GLY A 220 -3.77 33.53 31.56
C GLY A 220 -3.49 32.53 30.44
N VAL A 221 -3.92 31.29 30.61
CA VAL A 221 -3.68 30.17 29.71
C VAL A 221 -4.98 29.84 28.98
N GLU A 222 -4.95 29.83 27.65
CA GLU A 222 -6.05 29.28 26.85
C GLU A 222 -5.85 27.78 26.67
N LEU A 223 -6.80 26.99 27.17
CA LEU A 223 -6.80 25.55 27.13
C LEU A 223 -7.33 25.03 25.79
N ASP A 224 -6.79 23.89 25.35
CA ASP A 224 -7.16 23.25 24.09
C ASP A 224 -8.62 22.73 24.10
N PHE A 225 -9.17 22.47 25.30
CA PHE A 225 -10.50 21.93 25.54
C PHE A 225 -11.26 22.69 26.64
N GLU A 226 -12.57 22.52 26.65
CA GLU A 226 -13.45 23.17 27.63
C GLU A 226 -13.36 22.48 28.98
N VAL A 227 -13.08 23.26 30.03
CA VAL A 227 -12.99 22.77 31.41
C VAL A 227 -14.01 23.49 32.26
N ASN A 228 -14.86 22.72 32.94
CA ASN A 228 -15.88 23.25 33.84
C ASN A 228 -15.25 24.16 34.91
N GLY A 229 -15.70 25.42 34.97
CA GLY A 229 -15.19 26.44 35.89
C GLY A 229 -14.11 27.36 35.32
N CYS A 230 -13.68 27.16 34.07
CA CYS A 230 -12.83 28.11 33.33
C CYS A 230 -13.64 29.25 32.71
N THR A 231 -12.99 30.32 32.27
CA THR A 231 -13.65 31.54 31.75
C THR A 231 -13.46 31.70 30.24
N ASP A 232 -13.85 32.85 29.68
CA ASP A 232 -13.66 33.25 28.28
C ASP A 232 -12.52 34.28 28.10
N GLY A 233 -11.57 34.30 29.03
CA GLY A 233 -10.43 35.22 29.09
C GLY A 233 -10.62 36.40 30.05
N LYS A 234 -11.68 36.35 30.86
CA LYS A 234 -11.93 37.28 31.97
C LYS A 234 -11.48 36.71 33.31
N TYR A 235 -10.97 37.57 34.17
CA TYR A 235 -10.71 37.26 35.57
C TYR A 235 -11.34 38.36 36.44
N GLY A 236 -12.35 38.01 37.23
CA GLY A 236 -13.23 39.00 37.89
C GLY A 236 -14.06 39.78 36.87
N SER A 237 -14.06 41.12 36.98
CA SER A 237 -14.76 42.02 36.05
C SER A 237 -13.89 42.50 34.87
N GLN A 238 -12.61 42.14 34.84
CA GLN A 238 -11.65 42.62 33.85
C GLN A 238 -11.35 41.56 32.80
N ARG A 239 -11.25 41.97 31.53
CA ARG A 239 -10.82 41.11 30.42
C ARG A 239 -9.31 41.24 30.22
N TYR A 240 -8.63 40.10 30.14
CA TYR A 240 -7.18 40.03 29.93
C TYR A 240 -6.84 39.45 28.56
N PHE A 241 -7.63 38.48 28.07
CA PHE A 241 -7.58 37.99 26.68
C PHE A 241 -8.99 37.54 26.23
N THR A 242 -9.13 37.06 25.00
CA THR A 242 -10.43 36.59 24.47
C THR A 242 -10.26 35.21 23.88
N CYS A 243 -11.06 34.25 24.36
CA CYS A 243 -11.11 32.90 23.84
C CYS A 243 -12.55 32.36 23.87
N LYS A 244 -12.74 31.13 23.39
CA LYS A 244 -14.04 30.43 23.50
C LYS A 244 -14.37 30.19 24.99
N GLY A 245 -15.66 30.20 25.33
CA GLY A 245 -16.12 30.03 26.71
C GLY A 245 -15.59 28.74 27.35
N ASN A 246 -15.29 28.80 28.66
CA ASN A 246 -14.74 27.70 29.45
C ASN A 246 -13.34 27.22 29.03
N ARG A 247 -12.52 28.07 28.40
CA ARG A 247 -11.15 27.72 27.98
C ARG A 247 -10.06 28.59 28.59
N ALA A 248 -10.40 29.69 29.26
CA ALA A 248 -9.39 30.50 29.95
C ALA A 248 -9.18 30.03 31.38
N LEU A 249 -7.93 29.67 31.69
CA LEU A 249 -7.46 29.32 33.01
C LEU A 249 -6.46 30.38 33.49
N PHE A 250 -6.67 30.92 34.68
CA PHE A 250 -5.71 31.83 35.31
C PHE A 250 -5.02 31.12 36.46
N VAL A 251 -3.69 31.01 36.38
CA VAL A 251 -2.87 30.32 37.40
C VAL A 251 -1.58 31.10 37.68
N PRO A 252 -0.98 30.97 38.89
CA PRO A 252 0.36 31.51 39.15
C PRO A 252 1.37 30.95 38.15
N VAL A 253 2.29 31.78 37.65
CA VAL A 253 3.32 31.35 36.68
C VAL A 253 4.16 30.17 37.20
N THR A 254 4.34 30.07 38.53
CA THR A 254 5.04 28.95 39.18
C THR A 254 4.35 27.59 39.02
N LYS A 255 3.10 27.56 38.56
CA LYS A 255 2.37 26.33 38.23
C LYS A 255 2.35 26.00 36.75
N CYS A 256 2.92 26.89 35.93
CA CYS A 256 3.13 26.64 34.51
C CYS A 256 4.54 26.11 34.35
N SER A 257 4.67 24.98 33.66
CA SER A 257 5.95 24.49 33.17
C SER A 257 5.94 24.50 31.65
N PRO A 258 7.06 24.81 30.97
CA PRO A 258 7.17 24.59 29.53
C PRO A 258 6.75 23.17 29.20
N ASP A 259 5.90 23.02 28.19
CA ASP A 259 5.39 21.71 27.80
C ASP A 259 6.56 20.81 27.37
N SER A 260 6.80 19.78 28.18
CA SER A 260 7.95 18.89 28.05
C SER A 260 7.95 18.09 26.74
N ARG A 261 6.83 18.11 26.00
CA ARG A 261 6.69 17.51 24.67
C ARG A 261 7.44 18.29 23.58
N PHE A 262 7.81 19.55 23.82
CA PHE A 262 8.31 20.46 22.78
C PHE A 262 9.73 21.00 23.04
N PHE A 263 10.42 20.60 24.12
CA PHE A 263 11.75 21.10 24.44
C PHE A 263 12.87 20.21 23.88
N ASN A 264 13.49 20.63 22.77
CA ASN A 264 14.79 20.15 22.28
C ASN A 264 15.65 21.35 21.87
N SER A 265 16.66 21.70 22.67
CA SER A 265 17.52 22.86 22.43
C SER A 265 18.40 22.68 21.19
N THR A 266 18.32 23.64 20.28
CA THR A 266 19.16 23.78 19.08
C THR A 266 20.55 24.29 19.47
N SER A 267 21.56 23.42 19.45
CA SER A 267 23.00 23.76 19.35
C SER A 267 23.77 22.50 18.96
N GLY A 268 24.72 22.63 18.03
CA GLY A 268 25.25 21.50 17.24
C GLY A 268 26.37 20.67 17.86
N SER A 269 26.69 19.62 17.10
CA SER A 269 27.89 18.74 17.10
C SER A 269 27.87 17.49 17.99
N GLU A 270 27.77 16.37 17.27
CA GLU A 270 28.37 15.03 17.46
C GLU A 270 28.38 14.32 18.83
N ASN A 271 27.83 13.10 18.79
CA ASN A 271 28.12 11.93 19.64
C ASN A 271 27.95 12.06 21.17
N LEU A 272 26.75 11.74 21.68
CA LEU A 272 26.62 11.01 22.94
C LEU A 272 25.30 10.20 23.01
N LYS A 273 25.40 8.99 23.54
CA LYS A 273 24.32 8.00 23.69
C LYS A 273 23.14 8.58 24.46
N SER A 274 21.95 8.57 23.84
CA SER A 274 20.66 8.84 24.47
C SER A 274 20.42 7.81 25.59
N ILE A 275 20.55 8.23 26.85
CA ILE A 275 19.93 7.54 27.98
C ILE A 275 18.51 8.11 28.06
N THR A 276 17.61 7.50 27.29
CA THR A 276 16.18 7.61 27.50
C THR A 276 15.87 6.90 28.83
N PRO A 277 15.02 7.44 29.73
CA PRO A 277 14.42 6.60 30.74
C PRO A 277 13.74 5.44 29.99
N PRO A 278 13.89 4.19 30.46
CA PRO A 278 13.15 3.10 29.86
C PRO A 278 11.66 3.48 29.84
N PRO A 279 10.90 3.08 28.80
CA PRO A 279 9.45 3.18 28.85
C PRO A 279 8.99 2.59 30.19
N PRO A 280 7.90 3.13 30.80
CA PRO A 280 7.33 2.49 31.97
C PRO A 280 7.23 0.99 31.68
N PRO A 281 7.61 0.11 32.63
CA PRO A 281 7.54 -1.31 32.41
C PRO A 281 6.16 -1.60 31.85
N PHE A 282 6.11 -2.24 30.68
CA PHE A 282 4.88 -2.83 30.21
C PHE A 282 4.47 -3.80 31.31
N GLU A 283 3.54 -3.38 32.16
CA GLU A 283 2.83 -4.34 32.99
C GLU A 283 2.16 -5.25 31.98
N ASP A 284 2.58 -6.52 31.95
CA ASP A 284 1.81 -7.60 31.35
C ASP A 284 0.47 -7.65 32.08
N SER A 285 -0.44 -6.72 31.74
CA SER A 285 -1.84 -6.99 31.90
C SER A 285 -2.15 -8.05 30.85
N GLU A 286 -2.11 -9.33 31.27
CA GLU A 286 -2.56 -10.46 30.47
C GLU A 286 -4.04 -10.34 30.03
N GLU A 287 -4.74 -9.29 30.44
CA GLU A 287 -6.05 -8.93 29.92
C GLU A 287 -5.92 -8.11 28.63
N ASN A 288 -6.27 -8.76 27.51
CA ASN A 288 -6.68 -8.05 26.30
C ASN A 288 -7.70 -6.97 26.69
N ALA A 289 -7.48 -5.73 26.27
CA ALA A 289 -8.48 -4.68 26.44
C ALA A 289 -9.82 -5.18 25.85
N PRO A 290 -10.93 -5.13 26.61
CA PRO A 290 -12.19 -5.63 26.12
C PRO A 290 -12.60 -4.87 24.85
N PRO A 291 -13.18 -5.55 23.85
CA PRO A 291 -13.62 -4.89 22.63
C PRO A 291 -14.61 -3.77 22.98
N ILE A 292 -14.48 -2.63 22.29
CA ILE A 292 -15.42 -1.51 22.46
C ILE A 292 -16.82 -2.00 22.09
N LEU A 293 -17.79 -1.73 22.96
CA LEU A 293 -19.19 -2.02 22.68
C LEU A 293 -19.64 -1.22 21.45
N GLU A 294 -20.37 -1.85 20.54
CA GLU A 294 -20.87 -1.19 19.30
C GLU A 294 -21.60 0.14 19.59
N SER A 295 -22.34 0.20 20.72
CA SER A 295 -23.04 1.41 21.19
C SER A 295 -22.12 2.58 21.57
N GLU A 296 -20.87 2.31 21.91
CA GLU A 296 -19.89 3.31 22.37
C GLU A 296 -18.94 3.75 21.25
N VAL A 297 -18.83 2.97 20.17
CA VAL A 297 -17.90 3.23 19.05
C VAL A 297 -18.09 4.62 18.47
N LEU A 298 -19.34 5.00 18.17
CA LEU A 298 -19.64 6.30 17.58
C LEU A 298 -19.25 7.45 18.52
N THR A 299 -19.44 7.30 19.82
CA THR A 299 -19.10 8.34 20.80
C THR A 299 -17.59 8.44 21.02
N LEU A 300 -16.86 7.31 20.97
CA LEU A 300 -15.44 7.26 21.29
C LEU A 300 -14.54 7.54 20.08
N LEU A 301 -14.91 7.04 18.91
CA LEU A 301 -14.04 7.02 17.73
C LEU A 301 -14.40 8.06 16.67
N VAL A 302 -15.66 8.45 16.51
CA VAL A 302 -16.06 9.40 15.45
C VAL A 302 -15.65 10.83 15.81
N GLY A 303 -15.11 11.55 14.83
CA GLY A 303 -14.78 12.96 14.93
C GLY A 303 -13.40 13.30 14.36
N ARG A 304 -13.06 14.58 14.46
CA ARG A 304 -11.74 15.11 14.11
C ARG A 304 -10.72 14.80 15.19
N MET A 305 -9.45 14.71 14.81
CA MET A 305 -8.35 14.32 15.70
C MET A 305 -8.62 12.95 16.34
N LYS A 306 -9.15 12.01 15.54
CA LYS A 306 -9.39 10.62 15.92
C LYS A 306 -8.63 9.71 14.98
N GLY A 307 -8.11 8.60 15.50
CA GLY A 307 -7.27 7.67 14.76
C GLY A 307 -5.82 8.13 14.66
N ILE A 308 -5.14 7.64 13.62
CA ILE A 308 -3.70 7.86 13.42
C ILE A 308 -3.47 9.13 12.61
N GLN A 309 -2.66 10.06 13.14
CA GLN A 309 -2.31 11.27 12.43
C GLN A 309 -1.33 10.97 11.29
N GLY A 310 -1.72 11.33 10.07
CA GLY A 310 -0.90 11.14 8.88
C GLY A 310 0.29 12.11 8.81
N HIS A 311 1.47 11.59 8.48
CA HIS A 311 2.69 12.37 8.26
C HIS A 311 3.68 11.62 7.36
N ILE A 312 4.18 12.30 6.31
CA ILE A 312 5.19 11.77 5.35
C ILE A 312 4.80 10.37 4.84
N ASN A 313 3.73 10.29 4.05
CA ASN A 313 3.23 9.06 3.44
C ASN A 313 2.82 7.94 4.42
N SER A 314 2.60 8.22 5.72
CA SER A 314 2.27 7.18 6.72
C SER A 314 0.89 6.55 6.59
N CYS A 315 0.06 6.98 5.64
CA CYS A 315 -1.35 6.59 5.52
C CYS A 315 -1.59 5.08 5.27
N TYR A 316 -0.57 4.29 4.94
CA TYR A 316 -0.71 2.84 4.81
C TYR A 316 -0.71 2.10 6.17
N LEU A 317 -0.31 2.78 7.26
CA LEU A 317 -0.31 2.24 8.63
C LEU A 317 -1.70 2.26 9.28
N ASP A 318 -2.70 2.73 8.54
CA ASP A 318 -3.97 3.26 9.03
C ASP A 318 -5.02 2.19 9.39
N ALA A 319 -4.69 0.91 9.30
CA ALA A 319 -5.68 -0.18 9.40
C ALA A 319 -5.76 -0.87 10.78
N SER A 320 -5.09 -0.38 11.82
CA SER A 320 -5.23 -0.93 13.18
C SER A 320 -5.89 0.09 14.11
N LEU A 321 -7.21 -0.07 14.29
CA LEU A 321 -8.04 0.78 15.14
C LEU A 321 -7.61 0.67 16.61
N PHE A 322 -6.77 1.62 17.05
CA PHE A 322 -6.49 1.81 18.47
C PHE A 322 -7.47 2.80 19.10
N GLN A 323 -7.75 2.61 20.39
CA GLN A 323 -8.51 3.57 21.20
C GLN A 323 -7.75 4.90 21.28
N GLY A 324 -8.12 5.88 20.45
CA GLY A 324 -7.69 7.28 20.62
C GLY A 324 -6.95 7.90 19.43
N PHE A 325 -6.32 9.03 19.71
CA PHE A 325 -5.50 9.79 18.76
C PHE A 325 -4.04 9.37 18.88
N VAL A 326 -3.42 9.00 17.75
CA VAL A 326 -1.98 8.68 17.70
C VAL A 326 -1.25 9.81 16.98
N PRO A 327 -0.36 10.56 17.66
CA PRO A 327 0.42 11.62 17.03
C PRO A 327 1.36 11.09 15.96
N ALA A 328 1.60 11.92 14.93
CA ALA A 328 2.53 11.61 13.84
C ALA A 328 3.94 11.22 14.33
N GLU A 329 4.41 11.83 15.42
CA GLU A 329 5.73 11.53 16.01
C GLU A 329 5.84 10.07 16.48
N SER A 330 4.79 9.55 17.13
CA SER A 330 4.74 8.15 17.57
C SER A 330 4.83 7.20 16.38
N VAL A 331 4.12 7.52 15.29
CA VAL A 331 4.18 6.77 14.03
C VAL A 331 5.59 6.80 13.44
N MET A 332 6.24 7.97 13.41
CA MET A 332 7.61 8.09 12.88
C MET A 332 8.64 7.38 13.76
N ASN A 333 8.48 7.41 15.08
CA ASN A 333 9.33 6.65 16.01
C ASN A 333 9.18 5.15 15.80
N PHE A 334 7.94 4.67 15.62
CA PHE A 334 7.68 3.28 15.29
C PHE A 334 8.34 2.88 13.97
N ARG A 335 8.15 3.67 12.89
CA ARG A 335 8.82 3.45 11.59
C ARG A 335 10.35 3.38 11.72
N LYS A 336 10.94 4.24 12.54
CA LYS A 336 12.39 4.25 12.82
C LYS A 336 12.84 2.96 13.52
N GLN A 337 12.04 2.43 14.44
CA GLN A 337 12.36 1.18 15.15
C GLN A 337 12.24 -0.06 14.26
N LEU A 338 11.41 -0.02 13.21
CA LEU A 338 11.30 -1.11 12.23
C LEU A 338 12.57 -1.29 11.38
N GLY A 339 13.52 -0.34 11.42
CA GLY A 339 14.90 -0.55 10.99
C GLY A 339 15.12 -0.74 9.49
N CYS A 340 14.19 -0.33 8.62
CA CYS A 340 14.42 -0.27 7.18
C CYS A 340 14.37 1.18 6.70
N ASP A 341 15.37 1.61 5.93
CA ASP A 341 15.46 2.99 5.45
C ASP A 341 14.36 3.33 4.42
N THR A 342 13.81 2.32 3.74
CA THR A 342 12.61 2.45 2.90
C THR A 342 11.38 2.79 3.73
N PHE A 343 11.39 2.53 5.05
CA PHE A 343 10.30 2.88 5.96
C PHE A 343 10.13 4.39 6.18
N ARG A 344 10.78 5.24 5.37
CA ARG A 344 10.84 6.70 5.58
C ARG A 344 10.35 7.50 4.37
N THR A 345 10.15 6.88 3.21
CA THR A 345 9.94 7.60 1.95
C THR A 345 8.69 7.15 1.18
N GLU A 346 8.55 5.89 0.80
CA GLU A 346 7.40 5.39 0.02
C GLU A 346 7.24 3.89 0.25
N GLU A 347 6.14 3.47 0.89
CA GLU A 347 5.90 2.06 1.20
C GLU A 347 4.59 1.57 0.62
N LYS A 348 4.57 0.27 0.34
CA LYS A 348 3.35 -0.47 0.07
C LYS A 348 2.91 -1.20 1.35
N PRO A 349 1.60 -1.22 1.68
CA PRO A 349 1.08 -1.84 2.90
C PRO A 349 1.59 -3.26 3.16
N GLU A 350 1.79 -4.07 2.12
CA GLU A 350 2.23 -5.46 2.23
C GLU A 350 3.67 -5.64 2.73
N GLU A 351 4.57 -4.71 2.41
CA GLU A 351 5.95 -4.77 2.89
C GLU A 351 6.00 -4.47 4.39
N PHE A 352 5.22 -3.47 4.80
CA PHE A 352 5.02 -3.13 6.20
C PHE A 352 4.43 -4.32 6.98
N LEU A 353 3.31 -4.90 6.50
CA LEU A 353 2.67 -6.05 7.16
C LEU A 353 3.62 -7.24 7.28
N THR A 354 4.38 -7.54 6.23
CA THR A 354 5.35 -8.64 6.25
C THR A 354 6.44 -8.40 7.29
N VAL A 355 7.00 -7.19 7.36
CA VAL A 355 8.03 -6.87 8.37
C VAL A 355 7.45 -6.91 9.77
N LEU A 356 6.28 -6.30 9.99
CA LEU A 356 5.62 -6.28 11.29
C LEU A 356 5.32 -7.71 11.77
N PHE A 357 4.61 -8.50 10.98
CA PHE A 357 4.19 -9.84 11.40
C PHE A 357 5.37 -10.79 11.50
N GLN A 358 6.26 -10.81 10.51
CA GLN A 358 7.34 -11.79 10.48
C GLN A 358 8.52 -11.43 11.39
N LYS A 359 8.97 -10.17 11.38
CA LYS A 359 10.23 -9.77 12.03
C LYS A 359 10.03 -9.20 13.42
N VAL A 360 8.91 -8.52 13.65
CA VAL A 360 8.65 -7.85 14.94
C VAL A 360 7.80 -8.74 15.85
N LEU A 361 6.65 -9.19 15.35
CA LEU A 361 5.72 -10.02 16.13
C LEU A 361 6.03 -11.51 16.06
N CYS A 362 6.93 -11.93 15.17
CA CYS A 362 7.32 -13.34 14.98
C CYS A 362 6.13 -14.29 14.76
N MET A 363 5.10 -13.81 14.04
CA MET A 363 3.89 -14.57 13.74
C MET A 363 4.14 -15.63 12.67
N GLU A 364 3.39 -16.73 12.72
CA GLU A 364 3.31 -17.64 11.59
C GLU A 364 2.53 -17.00 10.42
N PRO A 365 2.79 -17.42 9.16
CA PRO A 365 2.03 -16.95 8.02
C PRO A 365 0.53 -17.21 8.18
N LEU A 366 -0.29 -16.17 7.99
CA LEU A 366 -1.75 -16.24 8.11
C LEU A 366 -2.37 -17.14 7.02
N LEU A 367 -1.71 -17.25 5.88
CA LEU A 367 -2.15 -18.03 4.72
C LEU A 367 -1.14 -19.15 4.45
N LYS A 368 -1.63 -20.38 4.38
CA LYS A 368 -0.89 -21.54 3.88
C LYS A 368 -1.51 -21.97 2.55
N LEU A 369 -0.81 -21.67 1.47
CA LEU A 369 -1.25 -21.93 0.10
C LEU A 369 -0.48 -23.11 -0.48
N SER A 370 -1.19 -24.05 -1.08
CA SER A 370 -0.60 -25.22 -1.72
C SER A 370 -0.84 -25.21 -3.23
N LYS A 371 0.12 -25.80 -3.94
CA LYS A 371 0.03 -26.15 -5.36
C LYS A 371 0.56 -27.56 -5.57
N GLY A 372 -0.33 -28.54 -5.56
CA GLY A 372 0.07 -29.95 -5.52
C GLY A 372 0.83 -30.26 -4.22
N GLU A 373 2.09 -30.70 -4.34
CA GLU A 373 2.95 -31.03 -3.19
C GLU A 373 3.74 -29.83 -2.64
N MET A 374 3.66 -28.66 -3.28
CA MET A 374 4.39 -27.47 -2.84
C MET A 374 3.50 -26.62 -1.93
N SER A 375 3.98 -26.32 -0.72
CA SER A 375 3.35 -25.41 0.23
C SER A 375 4.13 -24.09 0.33
N GLN A 376 3.41 -22.98 0.46
CA GLN A 376 3.98 -21.64 0.67
C GLN A 376 3.16 -20.86 1.70
N GLY A 377 3.86 -20.27 2.67
CA GLY A 377 3.28 -19.32 3.62
C GLY A 377 3.26 -17.89 3.07
N ALA A 378 2.19 -17.16 3.33
CA ALA A 378 2.06 -15.73 3.05
C ALA A 378 1.19 -15.02 4.11
N TYR A 379 1.26 -13.68 4.17
CA TYR A 379 0.36 -12.85 5.00
C TYR A 379 -0.77 -12.23 4.19
N THR A 380 -0.53 -11.97 2.89
CA THR A 380 -1.51 -11.40 1.96
C THR A 380 -1.66 -12.29 0.74
N PHE A 381 -2.83 -12.23 0.09
CA PHE A 381 -3.12 -12.91 -1.16
C PHE A 381 -3.24 -11.89 -2.29
N GLN A 382 -2.33 -11.92 -3.27
CA GLN A 382 -2.41 -11.09 -4.46
C GLN A 382 -3.34 -11.71 -5.50
N ILE A 383 -4.37 -10.99 -5.96
CA ILE A 383 -5.17 -11.42 -7.11
C ILE A 383 -4.30 -11.38 -8.38
N PHE A 384 -4.27 -12.49 -9.12
CA PHE A 384 -3.62 -12.63 -10.42
C PHE A 384 -4.55 -13.36 -11.40
N LEU A 385 -4.95 -12.68 -12.48
CA LEU A 385 -5.82 -13.24 -13.51
C LEU A 385 -5.70 -12.46 -14.83
N GLU A 386 -6.25 -13.01 -15.91
CA GLU A 386 -6.37 -12.33 -17.20
C GLU A 386 -7.68 -11.54 -17.26
N LYS A 387 -7.64 -10.28 -17.71
CA LYS A 387 -8.80 -9.38 -17.69
C LYS A 387 -9.99 -9.92 -18.49
N GLU A 388 -9.71 -10.66 -19.56
CA GLU A 388 -10.70 -11.27 -20.46
C GLU A 388 -11.54 -12.35 -19.78
N GLN A 389 -11.09 -12.88 -18.64
CA GLN A 389 -11.81 -13.90 -17.87
C GLN A 389 -12.95 -13.28 -17.05
N MET A 390 -13.03 -11.95 -16.95
CA MET A 390 -13.91 -11.23 -16.04
C MET A 390 -14.86 -10.27 -16.74
N GLY A 391 -16.00 -10.03 -16.07
CA GLY A 391 -16.90 -8.94 -16.42
C GLY A 391 -16.28 -7.56 -16.14
N GLN A 392 -17.00 -6.51 -16.53
CA GLN A 392 -16.55 -5.13 -16.33
C GLN A 392 -16.45 -4.74 -14.85
N MET A 393 -17.30 -5.33 -14.00
CA MET A 393 -17.38 -5.04 -12.58
C MET A 393 -17.49 -6.35 -11.78
N PRO A 394 -16.36 -7.04 -11.52
CA PRO A 394 -16.35 -8.32 -10.82
C PRO A 394 -16.50 -8.14 -9.30
N THR A 395 -16.99 -9.18 -8.62
CA THR A 395 -17.01 -9.25 -7.15
C THR A 395 -15.66 -9.73 -6.61
N VAL A 396 -15.35 -9.43 -5.35
CA VAL A 396 -14.13 -9.93 -4.69
C VAL A 396 -14.12 -11.48 -4.66
N GLN A 397 -15.26 -12.12 -4.41
CA GLN A 397 -15.41 -13.58 -4.51
C GLN A 397 -15.00 -14.10 -5.90
N GLN A 398 -15.52 -13.49 -6.98
CA GLN A 398 -15.20 -13.91 -8.34
C GLN A 398 -13.71 -13.78 -8.65
N LEU A 399 -13.10 -12.66 -8.21
CA LEU A 399 -11.67 -12.40 -8.36
C LEU A 399 -10.85 -13.47 -7.63
N LEU A 400 -11.18 -13.75 -6.37
CA LEU A 400 -10.49 -14.74 -5.54
C LEU A 400 -10.60 -16.15 -6.14
N ASP A 401 -11.81 -16.60 -6.45
CA ASP A 401 -12.08 -17.91 -7.05
C ASP A 401 -11.27 -18.11 -8.33
N THR A 402 -11.33 -17.12 -9.22
CA THR A 402 -10.66 -17.22 -10.54
C THR A 402 -9.15 -17.17 -10.39
N SER A 403 -8.63 -16.36 -9.47
CA SER A 403 -7.20 -16.29 -9.18
C SER A 403 -6.69 -17.63 -8.66
N CYS A 404 -7.34 -18.20 -7.66
CA CYS A 404 -6.96 -19.49 -7.09
C CYS A 404 -7.04 -20.63 -8.12
N LEU A 405 -8.15 -20.72 -8.86
CA LEU A 405 -8.33 -21.78 -9.86
C LEU A 405 -7.37 -21.65 -11.04
N SER A 406 -7.09 -20.43 -11.51
CA SER A 406 -6.11 -20.19 -12.58
C SER A 406 -4.68 -20.50 -12.12
N GLY A 407 -4.39 -20.25 -10.84
CA GLY A 407 -3.11 -20.56 -10.20
C GLY A 407 -2.92 -22.02 -9.82
N ASP A 408 -4.00 -22.82 -9.82
CA ASP A 408 -4.04 -24.15 -9.23
C ASP A 408 -3.62 -24.10 -7.74
N LEU A 409 -4.13 -23.10 -7.03
CA LEU A 409 -3.86 -22.84 -5.61
C LEU A 409 -5.04 -23.27 -4.74
N LYS A 410 -4.73 -23.87 -3.59
CA LYS A 410 -5.69 -24.14 -2.51
C LYS A 410 -5.18 -23.64 -1.17
N PHE A 411 -6.10 -23.34 -0.26
CA PHE A 411 -5.77 -23.13 1.14
C PHE A 411 -5.63 -24.50 1.82
N GLU A 412 -4.56 -24.69 2.59
CA GLU A 412 -4.36 -25.91 3.36
C GLU A 412 -5.28 -25.98 4.58
N GLU A 413 -5.52 -24.83 5.20
CA GLU A 413 -6.37 -24.65 6.37
C GLU A 413 -7.18 -23.35 6.25
N MET A 414 -8.20 -23.20 7.10
CA MET A 414 -8.99 -21.97 7.18
C MET A 414 -8.12 -20.84 7.75
N PRO A 415 -7.86 -19.77 6.99
CA PRO A 415 -7.08 -18.64 7.49
C PRO A 415 -7.87 -17.90 8.57
N SER A 416 -7.17 -17.44 9.61
CA SER A 416 -7.77 -16.60 10.67
C SER A 416 -8.05 -15.17 10.18
N CYS A 417 -7.31 -14.70 9.18
CA CYS A 417 -7.50 -13.40 8.53
C CYS A 417 -7.03 -13.53 7.07
N LEU A 418 -7.85 -13.03 6.13
CA LEU A 418 -7.58 -13.14 4.70
C LEU A 418 -7.46 -11.75 4.08
N MET A 419 -6.22 -11.29 3.89
CA MET A 419 -5.94 -9.99 3.28
C MET A 419 -5.78 -10.12 1.76
N VAL A 420 -6.80 -9.76 0.99
CA VAL A 420 -6.85 -9.92 -0.48
C VAL A 420 -6.47 -8.61 -1.18
N GLN A 421 -5.34 -8.60 -1.88
CA GLN A 421 -4.86 -7.45 -2.65
C GLN A 421 -5.46 -7.42 -4.06
N MET A 422 -6.04 -6.28 -4.41
CA MET A 422 -6.70 -6.08 -5.70
C MET A 422 -5.70 -5.98 -6.86
N PRO A 423 -6.07 -6.40 -8.08
CA PRO A 423 -5.16 -6.45 -9.22
C PRO A 423 -4.85 -5.04 -9.77
N ARG A 424 -3.87 -4.39 -9.14
CA ARG A 424 -3.36 -3.06 -9.48
C ARG A 424 -1.90 -3.17 -9.94
N PHE A 425 -1.51 -2.34 -10.90
CA PHE A 425 -0.13 -2.28 -11.40
C PHE A 425 0.39 -0.84 -11.29
N GLY A 426 1.21 -0.59 -10.28
CA GLY A 426 1.65 0.76 -9.92
C GLY A 426 0.49 1.69 -9.53
N ASN A 427 0.77 3.00 -9.48
CA ASN A 427 -0.17 3.99 -8.93
C ASN A 427 -1.22 4.46 -9.97
N LYS A 428 -1.07 4.08 -11.24
CA LYS A 428 -1.91 4.58 -12.34
C LYS A 428 -2.80 3.53 -12.98
N TYR A 429 -2.47 2.24 -12.86
CA TYR A 429 -3.23 1.18 -13.54
C TYR A 429 -4.04 0.35 -12.56
N LYS A 430 -5.36 0.38 -12.77
CA LYS A 430 -6.33 -0.52 -12.13
C LYS A 430 -6.84 -1.47 -13.20
N MET A 431 -6.77 -2.78 -12.98
CA MET A 431 -7.25 -3.76 -13.97
C MET A 431 -8.76 -3.58 -14.22
N PHE A 432 -9.51 -3.34 -13.15
CA PHE A 432 -10.94 -3.04 -13.15
C PHE A 432 -11.16 -1.62 -12.65
N SER A 433 -12.07 -0.88 -13.32
CA SER A 433 -12.44 0.47 -12.86
C SER A 433 -13.29 0.45 -11.60
N HIS A 434 -14.00 -0.65 -11.38
CA HIS A 434 -14.87 -0.86 -10.23
C HIS A 434 -14.81 -2.33 -9.82
N ILE A 435 -14.76 -2.58 -8.52
CA ILE A 435 -14.80 -3.91 -7.93
C ILE A 435 -15.91 -3.92 -6.88
N ILE A 436 -16.78 -4.93 -6.93
CA ILE A 436 -17.89 -5.06 -5.98
C ILE A 436 -17.37 -5.78 -4.73
N PRO A 437 -17.40 -5.15 -3.55
CA PRO A 437 -17.06 -5.79 -2.28
C PRO A 437 -17.97 -6.99 -2.02
N SER A 438 -17.38 -8.13 -1.67
CA SER A 438 -18.13 -9.25 -1.09
C SER A 438 -18.16 -9.06 0.43
N THR A 439 -19.33 -8.84 1.02
CA THR A 439 -19.49 -8.69 2.47
C THR A 439 -19.21 -9.99 3.23
N GLU A 440 -19.37 -11.10 2.54
CA GLU A 440 -19.06 -12.46 2.99
C GLU A 440 -18.30 -13.17 1.86
N LEU A 441 -17.17 -13.80 2.19
CA LEU A 441 -16.39 -14.63 1.29
C LEU A 441 -16.57 -16.10 1.68
N ASP A 442 -16.95 -16.93 0.72
CA ASP A 442 -17.03 -18.37 0.89
C ASP A 442 -15.78 -19.03 0.29
N ILE A 443 -14.92 -19.55 1.17
CA ILE A 443 -13.65 -20.18 0.79
C ILE A 443 -13.72 -21.71 0.81
N THR A 444 -14.91 -22.29 1.05
CA THR A 444 -15.11 -23.73 1.19
C THR A 444 -14.49 -24.51 0.03
N ASP A 445 -14.78 -24.03 -1.19
CA ASP A 445 -14.37 -24.68 -2.41
C ASP A 445 -12.90 -24.37 -2.77
N LEU A 446 -12.23 -23.50 -2.01
CA LEU A 446 -10.80 -23.20 -2.14
C LEU A 446 -9.93 -24.01 -1.17
N LEU A 447 -10.55 -24.76 -0.24
CA LEU A 447 -9.87 -25.67 0.69
C LEU A 447 -9.77 -27.10 0.11
N TYR A 448 -9.00 -27.97 0.77
CA TYR A 448 -9.00 -29.43 0.52
C TYR A 448 -10.20 -30.15 1.14
N ASN A 449 -11.38 -29.56 0.99
CA ASN A 449 -12.61 -30.13 1.50
C ASN A 449 -13.33 -30.94 0.43
N PRO A 450 -14.16 -31.92 0.83
CA PRO A 450 -15.18 -32.50 -0.03
C PRO A 450 -16.08 -31.39 -0.55
N ARG A 451 -16.51 -31.50 -1.81
CA ARG A 451 -17.25 -30.43 -2.46
C ARG A 451 -18.59 -30.93 -2.96
N GLU A 452 -19.57 -30.05 -2.96
CA GLU A 452 -20.90 -30.36 -3.48
C GLU A 452 -20.98 -30.03 -4.97
N CYS A 453 -21.63 -30.91 -5.71
CA CYS A 453 -21.94 -30.72 -7.12
C CYS A 453 -22.86 -29.51 -7.25
N PHE A 454 -22.44 -28.57 -8.09
CA PHE A 454 -23.16 -27.33 -8.39
C PHE A 454 -24.61 -27.55 -8.87
N ILE A 455 -24.93 -28.73 -9.42
CA ILE A 455 -26.24 -29.05 -9.97
C ILE A 455 -27.12 -29.80 -8.97
N CYS A 456 -26.60 -30.87 -8.37
CA CYS A 456 -27.41 -31.83 -7.60
C CYS A 456 -27.07 -31.89 -6.11
N GLY A 457 -26.07 -31.14 -5.64
CA GLY A 457 -25.64 -31.11 -4.23
C GLY A 457 -24.83 -32.33 -3.76
N HIS A 458 -24.81 -33.44 -4.52
CA HIS A 458 -24.02 -34.64 -4.18
C HIS A 458 -22.52 -34.40 -4.32
N LEU A 459 -21.68 -35.31 -3.84
CA LEU A 459 -20.22 -35.20 -3.95
C LEU A 459 -19.74 -34.89 -5.38
N ALA A 460 -18.95 -33.83 -5.51
CA ALA A 460 -18.30 -33.45 -6.75
C ALA A 460 -16.97 -34.20 -6.93
N GLU A 461 -16.76 -34.72 -8.14
CA GLU A 461 -15.56 -35.45 -8.55
C GLU A 461 -14.74 -34.67 -9.58
N LEU A 462 -15.38 -33.70 -10.23
CA LEU A 462 -14.83 -32.97 -11.36
C LEU A 462 -15.02 -31.46 -11.15
N GLU A 463 -14.06 -30.65 -11.56
CA GLU A 463 -14.19 -29.20 -11.67
C GLU A 463 -13.88 -28.72 -13.09
N CYS A 464 -14.52 -27.64 -13.53
CA CYS A 464 -14.32 -27.08 -14.86
C CYS A 464 -14.17 -25.56 -14.80
N LEU A 465 -12.91 -25.09 -14.88
CA LEU A 465 -12.59 -23.65 -14.90
C LEU A 465 -13.26 -22.93 -16.08
N GLN A 466 -13.38 -23.60 -17.24
CA GLN A 466 -13.99 -23.01 -18.44
C GLN A 466 -15.51 -22.80 -18.29
N CYS A 467 -16.16 -23.48 -17.35
CA CYS A 467 -17.57 -23.23 -17.03
C CYS A 467 -17.78 -22.00 -16.13
N LEU A 468 -16.75 -21.53 -15.43
CA LEU A 468 -16.85 -20.42 -14.47
C LEU A 468 -17.43 -19.11 -15.09
N PRO A 469 -17.01 -18.67 -16.29
CA PRO A 469 -17.56 -17.46 -16.91
C PRO A 469 -18.93 -17.66 -17.59
N ASP A 470 -19.48 -18.89 -17.68
CA ASP A 470 -20.77 -19.12 -18.35
C ASP A 470 -21.93 -18.64 -17.48
N ARG A 471 -22.42 -17.41 -17.74
CA ARG A 471 -23.50 -16.76 -16.98
C ARG A 471 -24.83 -17.53 -16.93
N ARG A 472 -25.02 -18.55 -17.77
CA ARG A 472 -26.22 -19.41 -17.70
C ARG A 472 -26.14 -20.41 -16.55
N LEU A 473 -24.94 -20.67 -16.06
CA LEU A 473 -24.68 -21.30 -14.79
C LEU A 473 -24.49 -20.13 -13.80
N GLN A 474 -25.26 -20.06 -12.72
CA GLN A 474 -25.26 -18.91 -11.79
C GLN A 474 -23.87 -18.30 -11.59
N PRO A 475 -23.68 -16.98 -11.73
CA PRO A 475 -22.37 -16.34 -11.58
C PRO A 475 -21.70 -16.65 -10.23
N GLY A 476 -20.36 -16.60 -10.19
CA GLY A 476 -19.61 -16.48 -8.92
C GLY A 476 -19.40 -17.72 -8.08
N ARG A 477 -19.94 -18.90 -8.44
CA ARG A 477 -19.57 -20.17 -7.78
C ARG A 477 -18.64 -21.02 -8.62
N ILE A 478 -17.62 -21.61 -7.99
CA ILE A 478 -16.76 -22.64 -8.58
C ILE A 478 -17.60 -23.75 -9.21
N LYS A 479 -17.26 -24.13 -10.45
CA LYS A 479 -18.05 -25.05 -11.26
C LYS A 479 -17.55 -26.47 -11.12
N GLN A 480 -18.15 -27.17 -10.17
CA GLN A 480 -17.82 -28.55 -9.84
C GLN A 480 -19.04 -29.47 -9.92
N TYR A 481 -18.78 -30.71 -10.29
CA TYR A 481 -19.80 -31.65 -10.73
C TYR A 481 -19.50 -33.05 -10.24
N CYS A 482 -20.55 -33.83 -9.94
CA CYS A 482 -20.43 -35.28 -10.00
C CYS A 482 -20.23 -35.72 -11.46
N SER A 483 -19.78 -36.96 -11.67
CA SER A 483 -19.55 -37.52 -13.00
C SER A 483 -20.77 -37.37 -13.94
N LEU A 484 -21.97 -37.69 -13.46
CA LEU A 484 -23.21 -37.61 -14.24
C LEU A 484 -23.55 -36.17 -14.66
N CYS A 485 -23.57 -35.23 -13.71
CA CYS A 485 -23.88 -33.82 -13.99
C CYS A 485 -22.81 -33.20 -14.90
N SER A 486 -21.55 -33.58 -14.77
CA SER A 486 -20.48 -33.14 -15.67
C SER A 486 -20.79 -33.55 -17.11
N THR A 487 -21.13 -34.81 -17.35
CA THR A 487 -21.48 -35.30 -18.70
C THR A 487 -22.69 -34.53 -19.26
N GLN A 488 -23.71 -34.29 -18.45
CA GLN A 488 -24.90 -33.56 -18.90
C GLN A 488 -24.58 -32.10 -19.24
N VAL A 489 -23.86 -31.38 -18.38
CA VAL A 489 -23.52 -29.96 -18.59
C VAL A 489 -22.64 -29.78 -19.83
N HIS A 490 -21.67 -30.67 -20.04
CA HIS A 490 -20.74 -30.62 -21.16
C HIS A 490 -21.29 -31.24 -22.46
N SER A 491 -22.50 -31.84 -22.43
CA SER A 491 -23.19 -32.24 -23.66
C SER A 491 -23.71 -31.03 -24.47
N HIS A 492 -23.89 -29.88 -23.80
CA HIS A 492 -24.35 -28.65 -24.43
C HIS A 492 -23.33 -28.13 -25.46
N PRO A 493 -23.74 -27.73 -26.69
CA PRO A 493 -22.82 -27.37 -27.78
C PRO A 493 -21.74 -26.35 -27.42
N SER A 494 -22.09 -25.32 -26.64
CA SER A 494 -21.14 -24.28 -26.21
C SER A 494 -20.10 -24.75 -25.18
N ARG A 495 -20.25 -25.94 -24.59
CA ARG A 495 -19.40 -26.47 -23.51
C ARG A 495 -18.70 -27.78 -23.87
N GLN A 496 -18.96 -28.34 -25.05
CA GLN A 496 -18.32 -29.58 -25.52
C GLN A 496 -16.79 -29.45 -25.65
N GLY A 497 -16.28 -28.22 -25.85
CA GLY A 497 -14.84 -27.94 -25.91
C GLY A 497 -14.17 -27.72 -24.55
N HIS A 498 -14.90 -27.88 -23.44
CA HIS A 498 -14.32 -27.72 -22.11
C HIS A 498 -13.60 -28.99 -21.66
N SER A 499 -12.59 -28.84 -20.81
CA SER A 499 -11.82 -29.94 -20.23
C SER A 499 -11.96 -29.95 -18.71
N PRO A 500 -12.91 -30.73 -18.15
CA PRO A 500 -13.04 -30.89 -16.71
C PRO A 500 -11.82 -31.62 -16.11
N LYS A 501 -11.38 -31.21 -14.92
CA LYS A 501 -10.30 -31.81 -14.15
C LYS A 501 -10.86 -32.62 -12.97
N THR A 502 -10.20 -33.71 -12.61
CA THR A 502 -10.57 -34.53 -11.45
C THR A 502 -10.15 -33.85 -10.15
N LEU A 503 -11.05 -33.85 -9.17
CA LEU A 503 -10.82 -33.37 -7.82
C LEU A 503 -10.15 -34.47 -6.97
N SER A 504 -9.16 -34.09 -6.17
CA SER A 504 -8.61 -34.96 -5.13
C SER A 504 -9.58 -35.00 -3.94
N VAL A 505 -10.40 -36.05 -3.87
CA VAL A 505 -11.36 -36.24 -2.77
C VAL A 505 -10.65 -36.97 -1.61
N PRO A 506 -10.68 -36.44 -0.37
CA PRO A 506 -10.21 -37.17 0.81
C PRO A 506 -11.03 -38.47 0.98
N GLY A 507 -10.36 -39.61 1.13
CA GLY A 507 -11.03 -40.91 1.18
C GLY A 507 -11.96 -41.09 2.40
N ASN A 508 -13.10 -41.76 2.17
CA ASN A 508 -14.06 -42.27 3.16
C ASN A 508 -14.93 -41.25 3.91
N LEU A 509 -15.66 -40.40 3.20
CA LEU A 509 -16.77 -39.63 3.80
C LEU A 509 -18.13 -40.27 3.50
N PRO A 510 -19.04 -40.36 4.49
CA PRO A 510 -20.41 -40.80 4.26
C PRO A 510 -21.10 -39.86 3.25
N VAL A 511 -21.78 -40.46 2.26
CA VAL A 511 -22.41 -39.79 1.10
C VAL A 511 -23.39 -38.67 1.49
N ASP A 512 -23.94 -38.72 2.71
CA ASP A 512 -25.00 -37.81 3.20
C ASP A 512 -24.52 -36.78 4.25
N THR A 513 -23.21 -36.59 4.44
CA THR A 513 -22.72 -35.57 5.38
C THR A 513 -22.76 -34.20 4.68
N PRO A 514 -23.53 -33.21 5.19
CA PRO A 514 -23.55 -31.86 4.62
C PRO A 514 -22.13 -31.28 4.60
N VAL A 515 -21.70 -30.68 3.49
CA VAL A 515 -20.38 -30.06 3.44
C VAL A 515 -20.41 -28.78 4.27
N PRO A 516 -19.60 -28.67 5.34
CA PRO A 516 -19.52 -27.45 6.12
C PRO A 516 -19.05 -26.29 5.24
N ARG A 517 -19.85 -25.22 5.17
CA ARG A 517 -19.47 -23.99 4.46
C ARG A 517 -18.57 -23.14 5.37
N HIS A 518 -17.40 -22.81 4.86
CA HIS A 518 -16.39 -21.99 5.51
C HIS A 518 -16.48 -20.59 4.93
N LYS A 519 -17.00 -19.67 5.73
CA LYS A 519 -17.25 -18.30 5.32
C LYS A 519 -16.46 -17.32 6.18
N MET A 520 -16.11 -16.18 5.60
CA MET A 520 -15.35 -15.10 6.23
C MET A 520 -16.08 -13.78 6.01
N ASP A 521 -16.21 -12.98 7.05
CA ASP A 521 -16.88 -11.67 6.98
C ASP A 521 -15.87 -10.57 6.64
N LEU A 522 -16.27 -9.69 5.72
CA LEU A 522 -15.51 -8.48 5.43
C LEU A 522 -15.56 -7.54 6.64
N PHE A 523 -14.39 -7.17 7.15
CA PHE A 523 -14.30 -6.25 8.29
C PHE A 523 -13.54 -4.97 7.98
N ALA A 524 -12.68 -4.94 6.96
CA ALA A 524 -12.04 -3.70 6.54
C ALA A 524 -11.71 -3.66 5.05
N VAL A 525 -11.66 -2.44 4.50
CA VAL A 525 -11.23 -2.19 3.13
C VAL A 525 -10.26 -1.02 3.11
N LEU A 526 -9.03 -1.30 2.68
CA LEU A 526 -8.03 -0.28 2.42
C LEU A 526 -8.20 0.22 0.99
N CYS A 527 -8.34 1.53 0.81
CA CYS A 527 -8.50 2.18 -0.48
C CYS A 527 -7.35 3.14 -0.77
N ILE A 528 -6.98 3.27 -2.04
CA ILE A 528 -6.02 4.25 -2.56
C ILE A 528 -6.49 4.81 -3.90
N GLN A 529 -6.54 6.13 -3.99
CA GLN A 529 -6.88 6.81 -5.23
C GLN A 529 -5.62 7.05 -6.10
N THR A 530 -4.60 7.70 -5.52
CA THR A 530 -3.33 8.03 -6.20
C THR A 530 -2.12 7.67 -5.34
N SER A 531 -1.99 8.31 -4.19
CA SER A 531 -0.88 8.14 -3.23
C SER A 531 -1.33 8.19 -1.77
N HIS A 532 -2.61 8.47 -1.54
CA HIS A 532 -3.20 8.60 -0.21
C HIS A 532 -4.10 7.40 0.07
N TYR A 533 -3.77 6.68 1.14
CA TYR A 533 -4.56 5.56 1.64
C TYR A 533 -5.63 6.06 2.61
N VAL A 534 -6.80 5.44 2.53
CA VAL A 534 -7.91 5.63 3.47
C VAL A 534 -8.52 4.27 3.76
N CYS A 535 -9.26 4.17 4.86
CA CYS A 535 -9.78 2.89 5.32
C CYS A 535 -11.29 2.95 5.57
N PHE A 536 -11.99 1.89 5.20
CA PHE A 536 -13.33 1.58 5.65
C PHE A 536 -13.25 0.46 6.67
N VAL A 537 -13.89 0.59 7.83
CA VAL A 537 -13.86 -0.44 8.87
C VAL A 537 -15.26 -0.72 9.39
N LYS A 538 -15.59 -2.00 9.48
CA LYS A 538 -16.82 -2.50 10.10
C LYS A 538 -16.60 -2.65 11.60
N TYR A 539 -17.42 -2.01 12.40
CA TYR A 539 -17.27 -1.99 13.87
C TYR A 539 -18.32 -2.81 14.61
N GLY A 540 -19.23 -3.46 13.89
CA GLY A 540 -20.29 -4.27 14.47
C GLY A 540 -21.00 -5.16 13.45
N PRO A 541 -21.82 -6.11 13.91
CA PRO A 541 -22.55 -7.04 13.05
C PRO A 541 -23.66 -6.37 12.22
N ASN A 542 -24.15 -5.20 12.65
CA ASN A 542 -25.19 -4.48 11.91
C ASN A 542 -24.64 -4.07 10.52
N PRO A 543 -25.39 -4.30 9.43
CA PRO A 543 -24.96 -3.92 8.08
C PRO A 543 -24.54 -2.46 7.91
N HIS A 544 -25.08 -1.54 8.73
CA HIS A 544 -24.81 -0.10 8.69
C HIS A 544 -23.64 0.33 9.59
N SER A 545 -23.00 -0.60 10.29
CA SER A 545 -21.92 -0.30 11.23
C SER A 545 -20.58 -0.15 10.54
N TRP A 546 -20.45 0.92 9.74
CA TRP A 546 -19.24 1.28 9.01
C TRP A 546 -18.69 2.65 9.44
N LEU A 547 -17.36 2.70 9.53
CA LEU A 547 -16.57 3.91 9.70
C LEU A 547 -15.70 4.13 8.47
N PHE A 548 -15.53 5.39 8.11
CA PHE A 548 -14.55 5.87 7.15
C PHE A 548 -13.44 6.61 7.90
N PHE A 549 -12.19 6.28 7.61
CA PHE A 549 -11.02 6.88 8.24
C PHE A 549 -10.10 7.50 7.19
N ASP A 550 -9.73 8.77 7.41
CA ASP A 550 -8.77 9.51 6.61
C ASP A 550 -7.73 10.17 7.54
N SER A 551 -6.48 9.71 7.46
CA SER A 551 -5.38 10.21 8.30
C SER A 551 -4.91 11.62 7.97
N MET A 552 -5.30 12.15 6.80
CA MET A 552 -4.95 13.48 6.31
C MET A 552 -6.20 14.25 5.82
N ALA A 553 -7.33 14.07 6.52
CA ALA A 553 -8.63 14.64 6.15
C ALA A 553 -8.62 16.16 6.02
N ASP A 554 -7.85 16.85 6.87
CA ASP A 554 -7.67 18.29 6.83
C ASP A 554 -6.22 18.66 7.21
N ARG A 555 -5.84 19.93 7.04
CA ARG A 555 -4.52 20.45 7.41
C ARG A 555 -4.65 21.73 8.22
N CYS A 556 -3.88 21.85 9.29
CA CYS A 556 -3.71 23.10 9.99
C CYS A 556 -2.57 23.89 9.35
N ASP A 557 -2.84 25.11 8.85
CA ASP A 557 -1.90 25.94 8.09
C ASP A 557 -1.02 26.86 8.98
N ASP A 558 -0.76 26.47 10.23
CA ASP A 558 0.15 27.20 11.12
C ASP A 558 1.63 27.09 10.66
N GLN A 559 2.54 27.78 11.34
CA GLN A 559 3.97 27.91 10.96
C GLN A 559 4.72 26.56 10.76
N HIS A 560 4.17 25.43 11.25
CA HIS A 560 4.70 24.07 11.10
C HIS A 560 3.69 23.07 10.50
N GLY A 561 2.71 23.56 9.73
CA GLY A 561 1.43 22.92 9.44
C GLY A 561 1.35 21.39 9.38
N TYR A 562 0.42 20.82 10.16
CA TYR A 562 0.23 19.40 10.41
C TYR A 562 -1.12 18.87 9.91
N SER A 563 -1.20 17.56 9.64
CA SER A 563 -2.43 16.89 9.19
C SER A 563 -3.40 16.64 10.34
N ILE A 564 -4.70 16.73 10.07
CA ILE A 564 -5.77 16.46 11.03
C ILE A 564 -6.49 15.19 10.55
N PRO A 565 -6.35 14.07 11.27
CA PRO A 565 -7.07 12.86 10.93
C PRO A 565 -8.55 12.97 11.30
N GLU A 566 -9.40 12.27 10.58
CA GLU A 566 -10.84 12.23 10.86
C GLU A 566 -11.41 10.83 10.68
N ILE A 567 -12.28 10.44 11.62
CA ILE A 567 -13.12 9.26 11.51
C ILE A 567 -14.56 9.72 11.37
N GLN A 568 -15.24 9.26 10.33
CA GLN A 568 -16.63 9.57 10.02
C GLN A 568 -17.46 8.29 10.03
N ALA A 569 -18.70 8.36 10.53
CA ALA A 569 -19.65 7.26 10.36
C ALA A 569 -20.20 7.29 8.92
N CYS A 570 -20.28 6.12 8.27
CA CYS A 570 -20.77 6.01 6.90
C CYS A 570 -21.82 4.88 6.75
N PRO A 571 -22.97 4.97 7.44
CA PRO A 571 -24.02 3.95 7.41
C PRO A 571 -24.61 3.71 6.01
N GLU A 572 -24.54 4.70 5.11
CA GLU A 572 -24.96 4.59 3.71
C GLU A 572 -24.19 3.52 2.93
N LEU A 573 -23.01 3.14 3.42
CA LEU A 573 -22.25 2.02 2.87
C LEU A 573 -22.99 0.69 3.10
N GLY A 574 -23.65 0.56 4.25
CA GLY A 574 -24.49 -0.60 4.57
C GLY A 574 -25.70 -0.73 3.64
N ASP A 575 -26.37 0.38 3.35
CA ASP A 575 -27.50 0.42 2.41
C ASP A 575 -27.06 -0.04 1.02
N PHE A 576 -25.88 0.41 0.56
CA PHE A 576 -25.31 0.01 -0.71
C PHE A 576 -24.93 -1.47 -0.72
N LEU A 577 -24.16 -1.94 0.27
CA LEU A 577 -23.67 -3.32 0.34
C LEU A 577 -24.78 -4.36 0.60
N SER A 578 -25.96 -3.94 1.04
CA SER A 578 -27.12 -4.81 1.23
C SER A 578 -27.92 -5.04 -0.07
N GLN A 579 -27.58 -4.36 -1.16
CA GLN A 579 -28.25 -4.55 -2.46
C GLN A 579 -27.84 -5.88 -3.11
N PRO A 580 -28.73 -6.50 -3.92
CA PRO A 580 -28.37 -7.67 -4.73
C PRO A 580 -27.17 -7.41 -5.63
N GLU A 581 -26.34 -8.44 -5.86
CA GLU A 581 -25.15 -8.33 -6.72
C GLU A 581 -25.49 -7.87 -8.14
N GLU A 582 -26.67 -8.25 -8.66
CA GLU A 582 -27.14 -7.83 -9.98
C GLU A 582 -27.41 -6.32 -10.05
N ASP A 583 -28.02 -5.76 -9.00
CA ASP A 583 -28.31 -4.33 -8.91
C ASP A 583 -27.01 -3.53 -8.74
N LEU A 584 -26.09 -4.05 -7.91
CA LEU A 584 -24.75 -3.51 -7.75
C LEU A 584 -24.02 -3.50 -9.09
N ALA A 585 -24.03 -4.62 -9.84
CA ALA A 585 -23.38 -4.74 -11.15
C ALA A 585 -23.93 -3.77 -12.20
N CYS A 586 -25.19 -3.35 -12.08
CA CYS A 586 -25.85 -2.38 -12.96
C CYS A 586 -25.79 -0.94 -12.46
N ALA A 587 -25.38 -0.69 -11.22
CA ALA A 587 -25.30 0.63 -10.64
C ALA A 587 -24.29 1.51 -11.40
N ASN A 588 -24.63 2.78 -11.63
CA ASN A 588 -23.70 3.74 -12.22
C ASN A 588 -22.82 4.35 -11.11
N PRO A 589 -21.52 4.03 -11.04
CA PRO A 589 -20.66 4.46 -9.93
C PRO A 589 -20.42 5.97 -9.91
N THR A 590 -20.69 6.67 -11.01
CA THR A 590 -20.59 8.15 -11.07
C THR A 590 -21.75 8.86 -10.36
N GLN A 591 -22.85 8.16 -10.10
CA GLN A 591 -24.02 8.66 -9.37
C GLN A 591 -24.02 8.20 -7.90
N ALA A 592 -23.09 7.33 -7.52
CA ALA A 592 -22.97 6.85 -6.16
C ALA A 592 -22.45 7.95 -5.21
N PRO A 593 -22.84 7.91 -3.92
CA PRO A 593 -22.23 8.76 -2.89
C PRO A 593 -20.70 8.67 -2.90
N GLU A 594 -20.02 9.73 -2.49
CA GLU A 594 -18.56 9.83 -2.59
C GLU A 594 -17.84 8.65 -1.94
N LEU A 595 -18.23 8.27 -0.72
CA LEU A 595 -17.61 7.18 0.02
C LEU A 595 -17.84 5.82 -0.65
N VAL A 596 -19.06 5.57 -1.16
CA VAL A 596 -19.36 4.36 -1.95
C VAL A 596 -18.52 4.33 -3.23
N ARG A 597 -18.39 5.47 -3.92
CA ARG A 597 -17.53 5.58 -5.11
C ARG A 597 -16.07 5.30 -4.78
N ARG A 598 -15.55 5.84 -3.66
CA ARG A 598 -14.19 5.53 -3.19
C ARG A 598 -14.03 4.05 -2.91
N LEU A 599 -14.99 3.40 -2.25
CA LEU A 599 -14.96 1.96 -2.02
C LEU A 599 -14.87 1.19 -3.35
N LEU A 600 -15.77 1.44 -4.30
CA LEU A 600 -15.82 0.71 -5.57
C LEU A 600 -14.59 0.96 -6.47
N CYS A 601 -14.16 2.21 -6.59
CA CYS A 601 -13.11 2.62 -7.54
C CYS A 601 -11.70 2.49 -6.96
N ASP A 602 -11.54 2.70 -5.65
CA ASP A 602 -10.24 2.93 -5.01
C ASP A 602 -9.80 1.77 -4.11
N SER A 603 -10.58 0.70 -3.95
CA SER A 603 -10.20 -0.52 -3.22
C SER A 603 -8.84 -1.10 -3.61
N TYR A 604 -7.93 -1.18 -2.64
CA TYR A 604 -6.58 -1.71 -2.74
C TYR A 604 -6.48 -3.10 -2.10
N MET A 605 -7.01 -3.27 -0.89
CA MET A 605 -6.97 -4.52 -0.14
C MET A 605 -8.29 -4.70 0.62
N PHE A 606 -8.86 -5.91 0.57
CA PHE A 606 -10.01 -6.33 1.36
C PHE A 606 -9.54 -7.26 2.47
N LEU A 607 -10.07 -7.09 3.69
CA LEU A 607 -9.67 -7.81 4.88
C LEU A 607 -10.85 -8.53 5.53
#